data_AF-A0A143T2H3-F1
#
_entry.id   AF-A0A143T2H3-F1
#
_cell.length_a   1.000
_cell.length_b   1.000
_cell.length_c   1.000
_cell.angle_alpha   90.00
_cell.angle_beta   90.00
_cell.angle_gamma   90.00
#
_symmetry.space_group_name_H-M   'P 1'
#
loop_
_entity.id
_entity.type
_entity.pdbx_description
1 polymer ?
#
loop_
_entity_poly.entity_id
_entity_poly.type
_entity_poly.pdbx_seq_one_letter_code
_entity_poly.pdbx_strand_id
1 'polypeptide(L)'
;MDSQTIAPGDWAGLYNIALTVAERALQECRPTPIAMGGPEGAEVIPEGMAGFAWVSFPDAGTEFVQWLLHTGHASESQPVARISAPTFDLESAAAWAEAMADVLQAAGHPCSGVQELD
;
A
#
# COMPACT_ATOMS: atom_id res chain seq x y z
N MET A 1 14.39 13.41 -16.99
CA MET A 1 13.80 12.84 -15.77
C MET A 1 14.88 12.92 -14.72
N ASP A 2 14.82 13.95 -13.88
CA ASP A 2 15.80 14.16 -12.83
C ASP A 2 15.57 13.11 -11.73
N SER A 3 16.50 12.16 -11.61
CA SER A 3 16.55 11.23 -10.49
C SER A 3 16.83 12.04 -9.22
N GLN A 4 15.78 12.29 -8.43
CA GLN A 4 15.95 12.80 -7.07
C GLN A 4 16.82 11.81 -6.29
N THR A 5 18.05 12.22 -6.01
CA THR A 5 19.00 11.42 -5.23
C THR A 5 18.60 11.55 -3.76
N ILE A 6 18.00 10.49 -3.21
CA ILE A 6 17.66 10.42 -1.78
C ILE A 6 18.98 10.38 -1.00
N ALA A 7 19.20 11.36 -0.12
CA ALA A 7 20.39 11.38 0.71
C ALA A 7 20.35 10.21 1.72
N PRO A 8 21.49 9.58 2.05
CA PRO A 8 21.54 8.58 3.12
C PRO A 8 20.97 9.15 4.42
N GLY A 9 19.90 8.54 4.93
CA GLY A 9 19.24 8.93 6.19
C GLY A 9 17.98 9.80 6.06
N ASP A 10 17.55 10.22 4.87
CA ASP A 10 16.27 10.92 4.70
C ASP A 10 15.09 9.94 4.53
N TRP A 11 14.78 9.22 5.61
CA TRP A 11 13.67 8.26 5.63
C TRP A 11 12.31 8.92 5.44
N ALA A 12 12.13 10.15 5.94
CA ALA A 12 10.91 10.92 5.74
C ALA A 12 10.73 11.29 4.27
N GLY A 13 11.79 11.74 3.60
CA GLY A 13 11.79 12.01 2.16
C GLY A 13 11.45 10.76 1.34
N LEU A 14 12.11 9.64 1.63
CA LEU A 14 11.80 8.35 0.98
C LEU A 14 10.32 7.95 1.18
N TYR A 15 9.83 7.99 2.41
CA TYR A 15 8.44 7.66 2.72
C TYR A 15 7.45 8.56 1.97
N ASN A 16 7.69 9.87 1.95
CA ASN A 16 6.83 10.82 1.26
C ASN A 16 6.81 10.60 -0.27
N ILE A 17 7.94 10.24 -0.87
CA ILE A 17 8.01 9.86 -2.29
C ILE A 17 7.17 8.60 -2.54
N ALA A 18 7.38 7.55 -1.73
CA ALA A 18 6.62 6.31 -1.85
C ALA A 18 5.11 6.54 -1.67
N LEU A 19 4.72 7.35 -0.68
CA LEU A 19 3.34 7.72 -0.41
C LEU A 19 2.72 8.49 -1.58
N THR A 20 3.42 9.47 -2.16
CA THR A 20 2.92 10.25 -3.30
C THR A 20 2.65 9.36 -4.52
N VAL A 21 3.54 8.41 -4.79
CA VAL A 21 3.38 7.44 -5.89
C VAL A 21 2.20 6.52 -5.62
N ALA A 22 2.08 6.01 -4.40
CA ALA A 22 0.98 5.15 -3.97
C ALA A 22 -0.39 5.85 -4.03
N GLU A 23 -0.47 7.10 -3.55
CA GLU A 23 -1.68 7.93 -3.63
C GLU A 23 -2.13 8.15 -5.08
N ARG A 24 -1.17 8.36 -5.99
CA ARG A 24 -1.48 8.46 -7.41
C ARG A 24 -2.02 7.15 -8.00
N ALA A 25 -1.40 6.02 -7.66
CA ALA A 25 -1.87 4.70 -8.10
C ALA A 25 -3.30 4.43 -7.60
N LEU A 26 -3.60 4.80 -6.35
CA LEU A 26 -4.94 4.72 -5.77
C LEU A 26 -5.95 5.58 -6.55
N GLN A 27 -5.60 6.82 -6.90
CA GLN A 27 -6.49 7.72 -7.65
C GLN A 27 -6.70 7.30 -9.10
N GLU A 28 -5.70 6.69 -9.73
CA GLU A 28 -5.74 6.23 -11.12
C GLU A 28 -6.40 4.85 -11.26
N CYS A 29 -6.45 4.04 -10.19
CA CYS A 29 -7.09 2.74 -10.20
C CYS A 29 -8.58 2.86 -10.56
N ARG A 30 -9.06 1.92 -11.38
CA ARG A 30 -10.47 1.79 -11.77
C ARG A 30 -10.89 0.36 -11.43
N PRO A 31 -11.45 0.14 -10.23
CA PRO A 31 -11.88 -1.18 -9.80
C PRO A 31 -12.84 -1.82 -10.80
N THR A 32 -12.78 -3.14 -10.90
CA THR A 32 -13.69 -3.91 -11.74
C THR A 32 -15.06 -3.93 -11.07
N PRO A 33 -16.12 -3.38 -11.70
CA PRO A 33 -17.45 -3.41 -11.11
C PRO A 33 -17.93 -4.84 -10.90
N ILE A 34 -18.58 -5.08 -9.76
CA ILE A 34 -19.20 -6.38 -9.45
C ILE A 34 -20.72 -6.30 -9.58
N ALA A 35 -21.33 -7.39 -10.03
CA ALA A 35 -22.79 -7.53 -10.06
C ALA A 35 -23.23 -8.47 -8.93
N MET A 36 -24.03 -7.96 -8.01
CA MET A 36 -24.62 -8.73 -6.93
C MET A 36 -26.05 -9.11 -7.29
N GLY A 37 -26.33 -10.41 -7.37
CA GLY A 37 -27.68 -10.91 -7.61
C GLY A 37 -28.52 -10.89 -6.34
N GLY A 38 -29.66 -10.20 -6.36
CA GLY A 38 -30.65 -10.18 -5.28
C GLY A 38 -32.07 -10.54 -5.75
N PRO A 39 -33.03 -10.65 -4.81
CA PRO A 39 -34.43 -10.98 -5.13
C PRO A 39 -35.10 -9.99 -6.11
N GLU A 40 -34.62 -8.75 -6.15
CA GLU A 40 -35.15 -7.67 -7.00
C GLU A 40 -34.38 -7.48 -8.33
N GLY A 41 -33.35 -8.31 -8.58
CA GLY A 41 -32.49 -8.19 -9.76
C GLY A 41 -31.00 -8.07 -9.41
N ALA A 42 -30.18 -7.72 -10.39
CA ALA A 42 -28.75 -7.50 -10.20
C ALA A 42 -28.46 -6.03 -9.88
N GLU A 43 -27.77 -5.77 -8.78
CA GLU A 43 -27.20 -4.47 -8.44
C GLU A 43 -25.73 -4.44 -8.87
N VAL A 44 -25.30 -3.35 -9.50
CA VAL A 44 -23.89 -3.17 -9.93
C VAL A 44 -23.22 -2.24 -8.93
N ILE A 45 -22.14 -2.73 -8.31
CA ILE A 45 -21.32 -1.98 -7.35
C ILE A 45 -20.06 -1.52 -8.11
N PRO A 46 -19.95 -0.23 -8.49
CA PRO A 46 -18.83 0.28 -9.26
C PRO A 46 -17.49 0.29 -8.49
N GLU A 47 -17.54 0.29 -7.16
CA GLU A 47 -16.37 0.26 -6.28
C GLU A 47 -15.65 -1.09 -6.30
N GLY A 48 -16.30 -2.14 -6.82
CA GLY A 48 -15.73 -3.48 -6.93
C GLY A 48 -15.81 -4.26 -5.61
N MET A 49 -14.85 -5.14 -5.38
CA MET A 49 -14.79 -5.97 -4.18
C MET A 49 -14.27 -5.18 -2.98
N ALA A 50 -14.90 -5.36 -1.83
CA ALA A 50 -14.34 -4.92 -0.55
C ALA A 50 -13.14 -5.81 -0.16
N GLY A 51 -12.15 -5.20 0.48
CA GLY A 51 -10.98 -5.89 0.99
C GLY A 51 -9.92 -4.93 1.51
N PHE A 52 -8.79 -5.49 1.88
CA PHE A 52 -7.68 -4.74 2.49
C PHE A 52 -6.41 -4.98 1.68
N ALA A 53 -5.50 -4.03 1.76
CA ALA A 53 -4.13 -4.25 1.33
C ALA A 53 -3.15 -3.51 2.24
N TRP A 54 -1.90 -3.98 2.25
CA TRP A 54 -0.82 -3.37 3.00
C TRP A 54 0.53 -3.65 2.36
N VAL A 55 1.49 -2.76 2.63
CA VAL A 55 2.90 -3.05 2.42
C VAL A 55 3.40 -3.89 3.59
N SER A 56 4.03 -5.01 3.31
CA SER A 56 4.52 -5.98 4.30
C SER A 56 6.05 -6.01 4.32
N PHE A 57 6.66 -5.79 5.48
CA PHE A 57 8.10 -5.89 5.71
C PHE A 57 8.43 -7.17 6.48
N PRO A 58 9.13 -8.14 5.86
CA PRO A 58 9.43 -9.43 6.50
C PRO A 58 10.44 -9.34 7.64
N ASP A 59 11.25 -8.27 7.68
CA ASP A 59 12.21 -7.99 8.75
C ASP A 59 11.89 -6.66 9.41
N ALA A 60 11.26 -6.72 10.58
CA ALA A 60 10.94 -5.55 11.38
C ALA A 60 12.19 -4.88 11.99
N GLY A 61 13.36 -5.53 11.99
CA GLY A 61 14.58 -5.06 12.66
C GLY A 61 15.41 -4.03 11.89
N THR A 62 15.08 -3.76 10.62
CA THR A 62 15.84 -2.78 9.82
C THR A 62 15.60 -1.35 10.33
N GLU A 63 16.62 -0.47 10.22
CA GLU A 63 16.54 0.90 10.75
C GLU A 63 15.35 1.69 10.19
N PHE A 64 15.08 1.54 8.89
CA PHE A 64 13.94 2.19 8.24
C PHE A 64 12.59 1.68 8.78
N VAL A 65 12.45 0.36 8.98
CA VAL A 65 11.21 -0.20 9.52
C VAL A 65 11.01 0.18 10.98
N GLN A 66 12.08 0.19 11.78
CA GLN A 66 12.05 0.71 13.14
C GLN A 66 11.65 2.19 13.17
N TRP A 67 12.14 3.00 12.23
CA TRP A 67 11.71 4.38 12.08
C TRP A 67 10.21 4.47 11.74
N LEU A 68 9.70 3.68 10.77
CA LEU A 68 8.27 3.65 10.42
C LEU A 68 7.38 3.31 11.62
N LEU A 69 7.80 2.34 12.43
CA LEU A 69 7.09 1.95 13.65
C LEU A 69 7.13 3.07 14.70
N HIS A 70 8.29 3.68 14.91
CA HIS A 70 8.46 4.75 15.88
C HIS A 70 7.68 6.02 15.54
N THR A 71 7.56 6.36 14.25
CA THR A 71 6.80 7.53 13.78
C THR A 71 5.31 7.23 13.57
N GLY A 72 4.88 5.98 13.72
CA GLY A 72 3.48 5.57 13.57
C GLY A 72 2.99 5.44 12.13
N HIS A 73 3.90 5.35 11.15
CA HIS A 73 3.55 5.07 9.75
C HIS A 73 3.28 3.58 9.51
N ALA A 74 3.84 2.69 10.34
CA ALA A 74 3.61 1.26 10.27
C ALA A 74 3.06 0.71 11.61
N SER A 75 2.47 -0.48 11.54
CA SER A 75 2.01 -1.26 12.70
C SER A 75 2.78 -2.58 12.78
N GLU A 76 3.06 -3.04 14.01
CA GLU A 76 3.62 -4.38 14.23
C GLU A 76 2.57 -5.46 14.01
N SER A 77 2.96 -6.51 13.29
CA SER A 77 2.21 -7.75 13.07
C SER A 77 3.20 -8.91 13.09
N GLN A 78 3.85 -9.12 14.24
CA GLN A 78 5.02 -9.99 14.40
C GLN A 78 4.87 -11.34 13.69
N PRO A 79 5.87 -11.78 12.88
CA PRO A 79 7.22 -11.22 12.72
C PRO A 79 7.35 -10.06 11.72
N VAL A 80 6.23 -9.50 11.25
CA VAL A 80 6.17 -8.54 10.13
C VAL A 80 5.83 -7.14 10.64
N ALA A 81 6.25 -6.09 9.93
CA ALA A 81 5.69 -4.75 10.08
C ALA A 81 4.86 -4.42 8.83
N ARG A 82 3.76 -3.67 8.98
CA ARG A 82 2.91 -3.32 7.83
C ARG A 82 2.45 -1.87 7.80
N ILE A 83 2.34 -1.32 6.59
CA ILE A 83 1.69 -0.03 6.30
C ILE A 83 0.39 -0.33 5.59
N SER A 84 -0.74 -0.02 6.22
CA SER A 84 -2.07 -0.28 5.64
C SER A 84 -2.41 0.74 4.56
N ALA A 85 -3.03 0.29 3.48
CA ALA A 85 -3.64 1.18 2.50
C ALA A 85 -4.77 2.01 3.15
N PRO A 86 -5.02 3.25 2.67
CA PRO A 86 -6.00 4.15 3.27
C PRO A 86 -7.45 3.93 2.75
N THR A 87 -7.74 2.80 2.10
CA THR A 87 -9.07 2.45 1.55
C THR A 87 -9.39 0.98 1.75
N PHE A 88 -10.67 0.63 1.60
CA PHE A 88 -11.22 -0.73 1.70
C PHE A 88 -11.70 -1.30 0.36
N ASP A 89 -11.47 -0.60 -0.75
CA ASP A 89 -11.72 -1.15 -2.09
C ASP A 89 -10.52 -1.98 -2.50
N LEU A 90 -10.69 -3.30 -2.68
CA LEU A 90 -9.58 -4.24 -2.81
C LEU A 90 -8.59 -3.84 -3.92
N GLU A 91 -9.08 -3.59 -5.13
CA GLU A 91 -8.23 -3.29 -6.29
C GLU A 91 -7.48 -1.95 -6.10
N SER A 92 -8.14 -0.94 -5.52
CA SER A 92 -7.51 0.36 -5.23
C SER A 92 -6.49 0.27 -4.10
N ALA A 93 -6.81 -0.50 -3.05
CA ALA A 93 -5.91 -0.76 -1.93
C ALA A 93 -4.67 -1.53 -2.40
N ALA A 94 -4.86 -2.55 -3.24
CA ALA A 94 -3.77 -3.32 -3.82
C ALA A 94 -2.86 -2.46 -4.69
N ALA A 95 -3.44 -1.66 -5.61
CA ALA A 95 -2.67 -0.74 -6.45
C ALA A 95 -1.84 0.24 -5.61
N TRP A 96 -2.40 0.75 -4.51
CA TRP A 96 -1.68 1.59 -3.56
C TRP A 96 -0.50 0.84 -2.91
N ALA A 97 -0.74 -0.36 -2.39
CA ALA A 97 0.26 -1.14 -1.67
C ALA A 97 1.41 -1.60 -2.59
N GLU A 98 1.09 -2.03 -3.81
CA GLU A 98 2.08 -2.41 -4.83
C GLU A 98 2.95 -1.23 -5.23
N ALA A 99 2.35 -0.09 -5.58
CA ALA A 99 3.09 1.09 -5.99
C ALA A 99 3.99 1.64 -4.89
N MET A 100 3.54 1.60 -3.63
CA MET A 100 4.38 1.96 -2.48
C MET A 100 5.55 0.97 -2.31
N ALA A 101 5.27 -0.34 -2.38
CA ALA A 101 6.29 -1.37 -2.23
C ALA A 101 7.36 -1.28 -3.33
N ASP A 102 6.98 -0.99 -4.58
CA ASP A 102 7.91 -0.83 -5.70
C ASP A 102 8.94 0.29 -5.44
N VAL A 103 8.49 1.45 -4.95
CA VAL A 103 9.39 2.56 -4.61
C VAL A 103 10.36 2.18 -3.49
N LEU A 104 9.86 1.52 -2.45
CA LEU A 104 10.66 1.12 -1.29
C LEU A 104 11.66 0.01 -1.64
N GLN A 105 11.25 -0.97 -2.45
CA GLN A 105 12.14 -2.00 -2.99
C GLN A 105 13.24 -1.38 -3.85
N ALA A 106 12.91 -0.44 -4.74
CA ALA A 106 13.88 0.27 -5.57
C ALA A 106 14.89 1.08 -4.73
N ALA A 107 14.48 1.52 -3.54
CA ALA A 107 15.33 2.19 -2.56
C ALA A 107 16.12 1.21 -1.65
N GLY A 108 16.01 -0.10 -1.86
CA GLY A 108 16.76 -1.12 -1.11
C GLY A 108 16.10 -1.56 0.20
N HIS A 109 14.80 -1.33 0.37
CA HIS A 109 14.03 -1.81 1.52
C HIS A 109 13.13 -2.98 1.11
N PRO A 110 13.51 -4.24 1.41
CA PRO A 110 12.72 -5.41 1.04
C PRO A 110 11.34 -5.38 1.69
N CYS A 111 10.31 -5.38 0.87
CA CYS A 111 8.90 -5.42 1.27
C CYS A 111 8.06 -5.95 0.12
N SER A 112 6.76 -6.14 0.32
CA SER A 112 5.82 -6.52 -0.76
C SER A 112 4.43 -5.95 -0.51
N GLY A 113 3.68 -5.65 -1.57
CA GLY A 113 2.24 -5.47 -1.48
C GLY A 113 1.56 -6.80 -1.16
N VAL A 114 0.62 -6.80 -0.21
CA VAL A 114 -0.23 -7.93 0.15
C VAL A 114 -1.66 -7.45 0.16
N GLN A 115 -2.59 -8.29 -0.30
CA GLN A 115 -4.02 -8.00 -0.30
C GLN A 115 -4.80 -9.16 0.31
N GLU A 116 -5.94 -8.85 0.91
CA GLU A 116 -6.86 -9.83 1.51
C GLU A 116 -8.31 -9.41 1.24
N LEU A 117 -9.14 -10.37 0.85
CA LEU A 117 -10.58 -10.17 0.69
C LEU A 117 -11.28 -10.15 2.05
N ASP A 118 -12.27 -9.28 2.20
CA ASP A 118 -13.16 -9.26 3.38
C ASP A 118 -14.33 -10.27 3.24
#